data_AF-A0A180EQ45-F1
#
_entry.id   AF-A0A180EQ45-F1
#
_cell.length_a   1.000
_cell.length_b   1.000
_cell.length_c   1.000
_cell.angle_alpha   90.00
_cell.angle_beta   90.00
_cell.angle_gamma   90.00
#
_symmetry.space_group_name_H-M   'P 1'
#
loop_
_entity.id
_entity.type
_entity.pdbx_description
1 polymer ?
#
loop_
_entity_poly.entity_id
_entity_poly.type
_entity_poly.pdbx_seq_one_letter_code
_entity_poly.pdbx_strand_id
1 'polypeptide(L)'
;MRLRQVTKQLGMPSFTLSSSDLGGSVDQPFVYDGFGAGGNNESPALAWTNPPAGTKSFLVTCHDTDAPGPGGWWHWVVFNLPASTSELKRNANHTGLPNGAKTVVNSYGDRDYGGPCPPPGDAAHPYVFTVYALSDELDLTGSEMPAMVLFMADSLILGKSSIVSYYAR
;
A
#
# COMPACT_ATOMS: atom_id res chain seq x y z
N MET A 1 -4.36 -18.71 47.45
CA MET A 1 -3.40 -17.88 46.69
C MET A 1 -3.05 -18.66 45.41
N ARG A 2 -3.65 -18.31 44.25
CA ARG A 2 -3.37 -19.00 42.97
C ARG A 2 -2.26 -18.25 42.24
N LEU A 3 -1.14 -18.91 42.02
CA LEU A 3 -0.06 -18.44 41.14
C LEU A 3 -0.61 -18.33 39.72
N ARG A 4 -0.65 -17.11 39.16
CA ARG A 4 -0.86 -16.89 37.73
C ARG A 4 0.46 -17.25 37.04
N GLN A 5 0.47 -18.34 36.27
CA GLN A 5 1.51 -18.56 35.28
C GLN A 5 1.45 -17.41 34.28
N VAL A 6 2.53 -16.62 34.23
CA VAL A 6 2.76 -15.68 33.15
C VAL A 6 3.42 -16.48 32.03
N THR A 7 2.62 -16.97 31.09
CA THR A 7 3.14 -17.57 29.88
C THR A 7 3.65 -16.43 29.00
N LYS A 8 4.98 -16.29 28.90
CA LYS A 8 5.63 -15.41 27.93
C LYS A 8 5.40 -16.01 26.54
N GLN A 9 4.48 -15.45 25.77
CA GLN A 9 4.20 -15.91 24.41
C GLN A 9 5.35 -15.48 23.49
N LEU A 10 6.35 -16.36 23.34
CA LEU A 10 7.46 -16.18 22.40
C LEU A 10 6.98 -16.56 20.98
N GLY A 11 7.12 -15.63 20.03
CA GLY A 11 7.29 -15.96 18.62
C GLY A 11 6.04 -16.11 17.75
N MET A 12 4.94 -15.39 17.99
CA MET A 12 3.95 -15.24 16.92
C MET A 12 4.59 -14.45 15.77
N PRO A 13 4.52 -14.95 14.51
CA PRO A 13 5.08 -14.21 13.38
C PRO A 13 4.38 -12.85 13.25
N SER A 14 5.16 -11.78 13.05
CA SER A 14 4.60 -10.46 12.82
C SER A 14 3.93 -10.38 11.45
N PHE A 15 2.85 -9.61 11.36
CA PHE A 15 2.26 -9.24 10.08
C PHE A 15 3.33 -8.54 9.23
N THR A 16 3.64 -9.12 8.07
CA THR A 16 4.82 -8.73 7.28
C THR A 16 4.42 -8.54 5.83
N LEU A 17 4.79 -7.39 5.27
CA LEU A 17 4.76 -7.08 3.85
C LEU A 17 6.14 -7.34 3.24
N SER A 18 6.15 -7.95 2.05
CA SER A 18 7.34 -8.26 1.27
C SER A 18 7.07 -7.96 -0.20
N SER A 19 8.15 -7.80 -0.98
CA SER A 19 8.08 -7.58 -2.41
C SER A 19 9.31 -8.19 -3.07
N SER A 20 9.13 -8.82 -4.24
CA SER A 20 10.24 -9.23 -5.11
C SER A 20 10.77 -8.08 -5.97
N ASP A 21 10.04 -6.96 -5.99
CA ASP A 21 10.15 -5.89 -6.96
C ASP A 21 10.62 -4.58 -6.32
N LEU A 22 10.40 -4.43 -5.01
CA LEU A 22 10.80 -3.27 -4.24
C LEU A 22 12.03 -3.58 -3.39
N GLY A 23 13.11 -2.87 -3.67
CA GLY A 23 14.33 -2.84 -2.86
C GLY A 23 14.60 -1.44 -2.30
N GLY A 24 15.88 -1.10 -2.13
CA GLY A 24 16.30 0.23 -1.69
C GLY A 24 15.97 1.34 -2.70
N SER A 25 15.86 1.01 -3.99
CA SER A 25 15.44 1.95 -5.03
C SER A 25 14.39 1.34 -5.94
N VAL A 26 13.55 2.19 -6.54
CA VAL A 26 12.50 1.78 -7.48
C VAL A 26 13.11 1.53 -8.86
N ASP A 27 12.88 0.33 -9.40
CA ASP A 27 13.32 -0.04 -10.75
C ASP A 27 12.44 0.59 -11.84
N GLN A 28 13.03 0.79 -13.02
CA GLN A 28 12.42 1.48 -14.17
C GLN A 28 11.00 1.02 -14.55
N PRO A 29 10.64 -0.29 -14.53
CA PRO A 29 9.28 -0.70 -14.88
C PRO A 29 8.20 -0.11 -13.97
N PHE A 30 8.53 0.22 -12.72
CA PHE A 30 7.59 0.72 -11.73
C PHE A 30 7.54 2.25 -11.65
N VAL A 31 8.38 2.93 -12.43
CA VAL A 31 8.42 4.38 -12.61
C VAL A 31 7.26 4.82 -13.51
N TYR A 32 6.73 6.03 -13.31
CA TYR A 32 5.62 6.56 -14.08
C TYR A 32 5.99 6.70 -15.57
N ASP A 33 5.02 6.48 -16.46
CA ASP A 33 5.17 6.59 -17.91
C ASP A 33 4.82 8.00 -18.44
N GLY A 34 4.21 8.85 -17.60
CA GLY A 34 3.91 10.25 -17.89
C GLY A 34 4.97 11.24 -17.39
N PHE A 35 4.73 12.53 -17.65
CA PHE A 35 5.50 13.68 -17.13
C PHE A 35 7.02 13.62 -17.35
N GLY A 36 7.47 12.84 -18.34
CA GLY A 36 8.87 12.67 -18.69
C GLY A 36 9.66 11.77 -17.73
N ALA A 37 9.01 10.96 -16.89
CA ALA A 37 9.69 9.96 -16.04
C ALA A 37 10.13 8.71 -16.82
N GLY A 38 9.37 8.29 -17.84
CA GLY A 38 9.80 7.30 -18.83
C GLY A 38 9.90 5.85 -18.32
N GLY A 39 9.14 5.49 -17.29
CA GLY A 39 8.95 4.09 -16.89
C GLY A 39 7.79 3.42 -17.62
N ASN A 40 7.40 2.22 -17.17
CA ASN A 40 6.27 1.46 -17.72
C ASN A 40 4.98 1.59 -16.90
N ASN A 41 5.04 2.28 -15.75
CA ASN A 41 3.94 2.44 -14.81
C ASN A 41 3.30 1.11 -14.32
N GLU A 42 4.10 0.06 -14.14
CA GLU A 42 3.63 -1.21 -13.59
C GLU A 42 3.58 -1.13 -12.06
N SER A 43 2.51 -1.63 -11.42
CA SER A 43 2.51 -1.77 -9.97
C SER A 43 3.47 -2.89 -9.53
N PRO A 44 4.29 -2.71 -8.48
CA PRO A 44 5.18 -3.78 -8.01
C PRO A 44 4.41 -4.95 -7.42
N ALA A 45 4.99 -6.15 -7.43
CA ALA A 45 4.47 -7.28 -6.68
C ALA A 45 4.52 -7.01 -5.17
N LEU A 46 3.42 -7.23 -4.48
CA LEU A 46 3.30 -7.09 -3.03
C LEU A 46 2.75 -8.39 -2.47
N ALA A 47 3.41 -8.97 -1.47
CA ALA A 47 2.94 -10.17 -0.80
C ALA A 47 3.03 -10.00 0.71
N TRP A 48 2.02 -10.45 1.44
CA TRP A 48 1.99 -10.35 2.89
C TRP A 48 1.65 -11.66 3.57
N THR A 49 2.17 -11.82 4.79
CA THR A 49 2.00 -13.02 5.59
C THR A 49 1.62 -12.68 7.03
N ASN A 50 0.96 -13.63 7.70
CA ASN A 50 0.59 -13.54 9.11
C ASN A 50 -0.31 -12.32 9.44
N PRO A 51 -1.42 -12.11 8.70
CA PRO A 51 -2.37 -11.07 9.07
C PRO A 51 -2.91 -11.33 10.49
N PRO A 52 -3.14 -10.29 11.31
CA PRO A 52 -3.70 -10.44 12.65
C PRO A 52 -5.03 -11.21 12.64
N ALA A 53 -5.30 -11.95 13.72
CA ALA A 53 -6.58 -12.64 13.88
C ALA A 53 -7.74 -11.62 13.83
N GLY A 54 -8.84 -11.98 13.15
CA GLY A 54 -9.99 -11.09 12.96
C GLY A 54 -9.94 -10.22 11.70
N THR A 55 -8.87 -10.31 10.90
CA THR A 55 -8.80 -9.63 9.59
C THR A 55 -9.93 -10.08 8.68
N LYS A 56 -10.73 -9.12 8.19
CA LYS A 56 -11.82 -9.33 7.23
C LYS A 56 -11.53 -8.73 5.86
N SER A 57 -10.71 -7.68 5.79
CA SER A 57 -10.28 -7.08 4.54
C SER A 57 -8.89 -6.47 4.64
N PHE A 58 -8.28 -6.15 3.49
CA PHE A 58 -7.04 -5.39 3.41
C PHE A 58 -7.21 -4.07 2.67
N LEU A 59 -6.40 -3.10 3.08
CA LEU A 59 -6.14 -1.84 2.40
C LEU A 59 -4.65 -1.81 2.02
N VAL A 60 -4.34 -1.43 0.79
CA VAL A 60 -2.98 -1.18 0.29
C VAL A 60 -2.87 0.27 -0.15
N THR A 61 -1.82 0.96 0.28
CA THR A 61 -1.51 2.33 -0.14
C THR A 61 -0.09 2.43 -0.65
N CYS A 62 0.16 3.31 -1.63
CA CYS A 62 1.47 3.88 -1.93
C CYS A 62 1.37 5.40 -1.79
N HIS A 63 2.22 5.98 -0.93
CA HIS A 63 2.20 7.40 -0.61
C HIS A 63 3.62 7.95 -0.55
N ASP A 64 3.84 9.09 -1.20
CA ASP A 64 5.05 9.90 -1.11
C ASP A 64 4.77 11.10 -0.20
N THR A 65 5.36 11.12 0.99
CA THR A 65 5.18 12.20 1.96
C THR A 65 6.02 13.44 1.67
N ASP A 66 7.05 13.30 0.83
CA ASP A 66 8.04 14.34 0.56
C ASP A 66 7.69 15.12 -0.71
N ALA A 67 6.75 14.60 -1.51
CA ALA A 67 6.17 15.33 -2.63
C ALA A 67 5.68 16.73 -2.21
N PRO A 68 6.02 17.79 -2.96
CA PRO A 68 5.66 19.15 -2.61
C PRO A 68 4.14 19.37 -2.70
N GLY A 69 3.50 19.64 -1.56
CA GLY A 69 2.07 19.96 -1.49
C GLY A 69 1.44 19.54 -0.15
N PRO A 70 0.23 20.05 0.17
CA PRO A 70 -0.48 19.62 1.36
C PRO A 70 -0.87 18.14 1.25
N GLY A 71 -0.32 17.31 2.15
CA GLY A 71 -0.68 15.88 2.24
C GLY A 71 0.11 14.94 1.32
N GLY A 72 1.20 15.40 0.70
CA GLY A 72 2.05 14.56 -0.16
C GLY A 72 1.36 14.10 -1.45
N TRP A 73 1.83 13.00 -2.04
CA TRP A 73 1.31 12.44 -3.28
C TRP A 73 0.83 11.00 -3.09
N TRP A 74 -0.46 10.76 -3.38
CA TRP A 74 -1.04 9.43 -3.34
C TRP A 74 -0.84 8.75 -4.68
N HIS A 75 0.00 7.72 -4.69
CA HIS A 75 0.34 6.94 -5.88
C HIS A 75 -0.63 5.79 -6.12
N TRP A 76 -1.16 5.20 -5.05
CA TRP A 76 -2.13 4.11 -5.15
C TRP A 76 -2.91 3.93 -3.85
N VAL A 77 -4.20 3.62 -3.96
CA VAL A 77 -5.04 3.21 -2.84
C VAL A 77 -6.01 2.14 -3.32
N VAL A 78 -5.89 0.94 -2.75
CA VAL A 78 -6.74 -0.23 -3.02
C VAL A 78 -7.32 -0.72 -1.71
N PHE A 79 -8.64 -0.84 -1.61
CA PHE A 79 -9.31 -1.22 -0.38
C PHE A 79 -10.36 -2.32 -0.61
N ASN A 80 -10.84 -2.91 0.48
CA ASN A 80 -11.76 -4.06 0.47
C ASN A 80 -11.19 -5.27 -0.30
N LEU A 81 -9.87 -5.45 -0.28
CA LEU A 81 -9.26 -6.71 -0.71
C LEU A 81 -9.75 -7.82 0.23
N PRO A 82 -10.27 -8.96 -0.28
CA PRO A 82 -10.80 -10.02 0.58
C PRO A 82 -9.76 -10.55 1.57
N ALA A 83 -10.18 -10.99 2.76
CA ALA A 83 -9.30 -11.60 3.77
C ALA A 83 -8.46 -12.79 3.28
N SER A 84 -8.89 -13.47 2.21
CA SER A 84 -8.14 -14.56 1.57
C SER A 84 -7.01 -14.08 0.66
N THR A 85 -6.94 -12.78 0.39
CA THR A 85 -5.89 -12.18 -0.45
C THR A 85 -4.61 -12.08 0.36
N SER A 86 -3.52 -12.58 -0.20
CA SER A 86 -2.18 -12.53 0.40
C SER A 86 -1.14 -11.89 -0.53
N GLU A 87 -1.54 -11.52 -1.74
CA GLU A 87 -0.67 -10.86 -2.70
C GLU A 87 -1.45 -9.97 -3.67
N LEU A 88 -0.75 -8.96 -4.20
CA LEU A 88 -1.03 -8.28 -5.46
C LEU A 88 0.14 -8.58 -6.39
N LYS A 89 -0.17 -9.12 -7.57
CA LYS A 89 0.85 -9.49 -8.55
C LYS A 89 1.51 -8.25 -9.12
N ARG A 90 2.72 -8.43 -9.65
CA ARG A 90 3.32 -7.40 -10.52
C ARG A 90 2.32 -7.02 -11.61
N ASN A 91 2.23 -5.73 -11.87
CA ASN A 91 1.36 -5.13 -12.87
C ASN A 91 -0.15 -5.34 -12.61
N ALA A 92 -0.56 -5.56 -11.36
CA ALA A 92 -1.96 -5.73 -10.97
C ALA A 92 -2.85 -4.54 -11.36
N ASN A 93 -2.29 -3.32 -11.48
CA ASN A 93 -3.02 -2.17 -12.02
C ASN A 93 -3.46 -2.34 -13.49
N HIS A 94 -2.83 -3.22 -14.27
CA HIS A 94 -3.24 -3.52 -15.64
C HIS A 94 -3.77 -4.95 -15.82
N THR A 95 -3.27 -5.92 -15.06
CA THR A 95 -3.73 -7.32 -15.15
C THR A 95 -4.97 -7.61 -14.32
N GLY A 96 -5.39 -6.67 -13.47
CA GLY A 96 -6.59 -6.75 -12.64
C GLY A 96 -6.30 -7.03 -11.17
N LEU A 97 -7.19 -6.51 -10.33
CA LEU A 97 -7.21 -6.71 -8.89
C LEU A 97 -8.11 -7.89 -8.50
N PRO A 98 -7.93 -8.47 -7.30
CA PRO A 98 -8.86 -9.46 -6.76
C PRO A 98 -10.30 -8.96 -6.73
N ASN A 99 -11.25 -9.86 -6.99
CA ASN A 99 -12.69 -9.52 -6.95
C ASN A 99 -13.06 -8.91 -5.59
N GLY A 100 -13.84 -7.83 -5.62
CA GLY A 100 -14.25 -7.08 -4.43
C GLY A 100 -13.32 -5.91 -4.08
N ALA A 101 -12.08 -5.90 -4.61
CA ALA A 101 -11.19 -4.75 -4.47
C ALA A 101 -11.78 -3.51 -5.12
N LYS A 102 -11.62 -2.37 -4.44
CA LYS A 102 -12.00 -1.05 -4.93
C LYS A 102 -10.78 -0.14 -4.93
N THR A 103 -10.78 0.85 -5.80
CA THR A 103 -9.77 1.91 -5.84
C THR A 103 -10.43 3.27 -5.74
N VAL A 104 -9.66 4.29 -5.38
CA VAL A 104 -10.03 5.71 -5.49
C VAL A 104 -9.15 6.41 -6.49
N VAL A 105 -9.56 7.62 -6.90
CA VAL A 105 -8.74 8.49 -7.73
C VAL A 105 -7.50 8.93 -6.96
N ASN A 106 -6.32 8.67 -7.52
CA ASN A 106 -5.01 9.01 -6.97
C ASN A 106 -4.64 10.49 -7.28
N SER A 107 -3.47 10.94 -6.86
CA SER A 107 -3.03 12.33 -7.08
C SER A 107 -2.73 12.68 -8.56
N TYR A 108 -2.59 11.67 -9.44
CA TYR A 108 -2.51 11.87 -10.90
C TYR A 108 -3.87 12.11 -11.55
N GLY A 109 -4.98 11.81 -10.85
CA GLY A 109 -6.32 11.82 -11.43
C GLY A 109 -6.75 10.47 -11.99
N ASP A 110 -5.97 9.41 -11.79
CA ASP A 110 -6.23 8.04 -12.26
C ASP A 110 -6.72 7.13 -11.14
N ARG A 111 -7.41 6.03 -11.48
CA ARG A 111 -7.90 5.03 -10.51
C ARG A 111 -6.95 3.86 -10.27
N ASP A 112 -5.75 3.95 -10.84
CA ASP A 112 -4.75 2.89 -10.87
C ASP A 112 -3.47 3.32 -10.15
N TYR A 113 -2.47 2.44 -10.11
CA TYR A 113 -1.13 2.80 -9.64
C TYR A 113 -0.53 3.85 -10.59
N GLY A 114 0.00 4.93 -10.01
CA GLY A 114 0.92 5.84 -10.68
C GLY A 114 2.29 5.74 -10.03
N GLY A 115 3.33 5.44 -10.79
CA GLY A 115 4.69 5.27 -10.29
C GLY A 115 5.39 6.57 -9.86
N PRO A 116 6.64 6.49 -9.38
CA PRO A 116 7.48 7.65 -9.12
C PRO A 116 7.63 8.57 -10.34
N CYS A 117 7.57 9.89 -10.08
CA CYS A 117 7.98 10.93 -11.03
C CYS A 117 8.39 12.20 -10.25
N PRO A 118 9.43 12.15 -9.40
CA PRO A 118 9.87 13.34 -8.69
C PRO A 118 10.46 14.37 -9.67
N PRO A 119 10.50 15.66 -9.30
CA PRO A 119 11.15 16.69 -10.11
C PRO A 119 12.63 16.36 -10.41
N PRO A 120 13.14 16.70 -11.61
CA PRO A 120 14.56 16.52 -11.93
C PRO A 120 15.47 17.29 -10.96
N GLY A 121 16.47 16.61 -10.41
CA GLY A 121 17.48 17.18 -9.52
C GLY A 121 17.07 17.24 -8.04
N ASP A 122 15.86 16.81 -7.68
CA ASP A 122 15.47 16.66 -6.27
C ASP A 122 16.22 15.49 -5.60
N ALA A 123 16.25 15.52 -4.27
CA ALA A 123 16.70 14.37 -3.50
C ALA A 123 15.78 13.16 -3.75
N ALA A 124 16.23 11.95 -3.41
CA ALA A 124 15.39 10.78 -3.57
C ALA A 124 14.14 10.86 -2.67
N HIS A 125 12.96 10.75 -3.26
CA HIS A 125 11.69 10.72 -2.53
C HIS A 125 11.41 9.29 -2.03
N PRO A 126 10.77 9.14 -0.86
CA PRO A 126 10.30 7.86 -0.35
C PRO A 126 8.94 7.49 -0.95
N TYR A 127 8.82 6.26 -1.45
CA TYR A 127 7.56 5.67 -1.88
C TYR A 127 7.17 4.60 -0.87
N VAL A 128 6.24 4.96 0.01
CA VAL A 128 5.86 4.12 1.15
C VAL A 128 4.67 3.24 0.78
N PHE A 129 4.95 1.98 0.49
CA PHE A 129 3.94 0.95 0.29
C PHE A 129 3.52 0.40 1.65
N THR A 130 2.24 0.44 1.97
CA THR A 130 1.71 -0.11 3.24
C THR A 130 0.52 -1.00 2.97
N VAL A 131 0.50 -2.17 3.62
CA VAL A 131 -0.69 -3.00 3.74
C VAL A 131 -1.24 -2.87 5.15
N TYR A 132 -2.55 -2.71 5.25
CA TYR A 132 -3.32 -2.63 6.49
C TYR A 132 -4.27 -3.82 6.53
N ALA A 133 -4.29 -4.52 7.67
CA ALA A 133 -5.26 -5.55 7.96
C ALA A 133 -6.42 -4.92 8.75
N LEU A 134 -7.64 -5.04 8.23
CA LEU A 134 -8.83 -4.38 8.78
C LEU A 134 -9.79 -5.39 9.41
N SER A 135 -10.42 -5.01 10.52
CA SER A 135 -11.44 -5.81 11.22
C SER A 135 -12.79 -5.87 10.49
N ASP A 136 -12.99 -5.02 9.49
CA ASP A 136 -14.16 -5.03 8.62
C ASP A 136 -13.85 -4.48 7.22
N GLU A 137 -14.82 -4.51 6.33
CA GLU A 137 -14.78 -3.78 5.06
C GLU A 137 -15.11 -2.30 5.27
N LEU A 138 -14.60 -1.45 4.37
CA LEU A 138 -14.96 -0.04 4.32
C LEU A 138 -16.27 0.13 3.54
N ASP A 139 -17.25 0.80 4.15
CA ASP A 139 -18.49 1.21 3.49
C ASP A 139 -18.26 2.48 2.65
N LEU A 140 -17.46 2.31 1.58
CA LEU A 140 -17.05 3.37 0.67
C LEU A 140 -17.35 3.00 -0.77
N THR A 141 -17.60 4.01 -1.59
CA THR A 141 -17.99 3.85 -3.00
C THR A 141 -16.79 3.82 -3.94
N GLY A 142 -15.65 4.36 -3.52
CA GLY A 142 -14.48 4.61 -4.35
C GLY A 142 -14.48 6.00 -5.00
N SER A 143 -15.40 6.89 -4.62
CA SER A 143 -15.41 8.30 -5.06
C SER A 143 -14.70 9.23 -4.08
N GLU A 144 -14.27 8.69 -2.94
CA GLU A 144 -13.66 9.43 -1.86
C GLU A 144 -12.20 9.79 -2.18
N MET A 145 -11.67 10.80 -1.49
CA MET A 145 -10.25 11.13 -1.58
C MET A 145 -9.40 10.08 -0.86
N PRO A 146 -8.17 9.79 -1.34
CA PRO A 146 -7.25 8.84 -0.69
C PRO A 146 -7.12 8.99 0.83
N ALA A 147 -6.95 10.22 1.32
CA ALA A 147 -6.83 10.49 2.75
C ALA A 147 -8.10 10.12 3.56
N MET A 148 -9.29 10.26 2.95
CA MET A 148 -10.55 9.87 3.58
C MET A 148 -10.66 8.35 3.74
N VAL A 149 -10.16 7.57 2.76
CA VAL A 149 -10.13 6.11 2.86
C VAL A 149 -9.31 5.68 4.08
N LEU A 150 -8.11 6.25 4.25
CA LEU A 150 -7.26 5.92 5.39
C LEU A 150 -7.85 6.42 6.71
N PHE A 151 -8.47 7.60 6.73
CA PHE A 151 -9.18 8.11 7.91
C PHE A 151 -10.31 7.18 8.36
N MET A 152 -11.15 6.72 7.41
CA MET A 152 -12.24 5.79 7.71
C MET A 152 -11.73 4.41 8.14
N ALA A 153 -10.57 3.99 7.62
CA ALA A 153 -9.94 2.73 7.99
C ALA A 153 -9.34 2.74 9.41
N ASP A 154 -8.96 3.90 9.96
CA ASP A 154 -8.18 4.03 11.20
C ASP A 154 -8.73 3.18 12.36
N SER A 155 -10.04 3.30 12.62
CA SER A 155 -10.71 2.57 13.70
C SER A 155 -10.83 1.05 13.48
N LEU A 156 -10.56 0.57 12.26
CA LEU A 156 -10.64 -0.84 11.88
C LEU A 156 -9.26 -1.50 11.79
N ILE A 157 -8.16 -0.74 11.87
CA ILE A 157 -6.81 -1.30 11.70
C ILE A 157 -6.46 -2.24 12.85
N LEU A 158 -6.24 -3.51 12.51
CA LEU A 158 -5.73 -4.53 13.42
C LEU A 158 -4.20 -4.62 13.38
N GLY A 159 -3.59 -4.20 12.28
CA GLY A 159 -2.15 -4.16 12.08
C GLY A 159 -1.78 -3.61 10.70
N LYS A 160 -0.53 -3.19 10.56
CA LYS A 160 0.02 -2.71 9.30
C LYS A 160 1.48 -3.12 9.13
N SER A 161 1.93 -3.22 7.88
CA SER A 161 3.33 -3.43 7.53
C SER A 161 3.66 -2.61 6.29
N SER A 162 4.87 -2.05 6.24
CA SER A 162 5.29 -1.15 5.16
C SER A 162 6.64 -1.55 4.56
N ILE A 163 6.82 -1.20 3.29
CA ILE A 163 8.09 -1.19 2.57
C ILE A 163 8.30 0.24 2.07
N VAL A 164 9.52 0.74 2.20
CA VAL A 164 9.93 2.03 1.61
C VAL A 164 10.91 1.74 0.50
N SER A 165 10.67 2.29 -0.68
CA SER A 165 11.62 2.31 -1.79
C SER A 165 11.85 3.74 -2.24
N TYR A 166 13.07 4.07 -2.67
CA TYR A 166 13.45 5.44 -2.99
C TYR A 166 13.65 5.65 -4.49
N TYR A 167 13.30 6.83 -5.00
CA TYR A 167 13.58 7.19 -6.40
C TYR A 167 13.92 8.67 -6.54
N ALA A 168 14.86 8.97 -7.42
CA ALA A 168 15.29 10.31 -7.81
C ALA A 168 15.43 10.37 -9.33
N ARG A 169 15.37 11.57 -9.90
CA ARG A 169 15.46 11.81 -11.35
C ARG A 169 16.44 12.92 -11.68
#